data_AF-A0A7W0EZ24-F1
#
_entry.id   AF-A0A7W0EZ24-F1
#
_cell.length_a   1.000
_cell.length_b   1.000
_cell.length_c   1.000
_cell.angle_alpha   90.00
_cell.angle_beta   90.00
_cell.angle_gamma   90.00
#
_symmetry.space_group_name_H-M   'P 1'
#
loop_
_entity.id
_entity.type
_entity.pdbx_description
1 polymer ?
#
loop_
_entity_poly.entity_id
_entity_poly.type
_entity_poly.pdbx_seq_one_letter_code
_entity_poly.pdbx_strand_id
1 'polypeptide(L)'
;MRKSILLATMTLVIGLFAVGMARAEENIPSLLGTWEILTEGLHQHSSETGHKAIYERILIVVEGQEGRAFFGHKEKFIDKKMVQNEKFSGVVYWDNKTIYVVDHDKGFNHATIESPTEIRGVHMEEGIKARIVLLIWKKIK
;
A
#
# COMPACT_ATOMS: atom_id res chain seq x y z
N MET A 1 59.88 11.11 -5.44
CA MET A 1 58.76 11.89 -6.00
C MET A 1 57.73 11.06 -6.76
N ARG A 2 58.09 10.20 -7.73
CA ARG A 2 57.08 9.39 -8.47
C ARG A 2 56.29 8.38 -7.61
N LYS A 3 56.92 7.73 -6.62
CA LYS A 3 56.26 6.75 -5.72
C LYS A 3 55.27 7.39 -4.73
N SER A 4 55.51 8.64 -4.31
CA SER A 4 54.64 9.36 -3.38
C SER A 4 53.38 9.92 -4.05
N ILE A 5 53.43 10.21 -5.36
CA ILE A 5 52.27 10.65 -6.15
C ILE A 5 51.30 9.49 -6.42
N LEU A 6 51.81 8.28 -6.72
CA LEU A 6 51.01 7.07 -6.91
C LEU A 6 50.26 6.64 -5.64
N LEU A 7 50.89 6.79 -4.48
CA LEU A 7 50.25 6.45 -3.20
C LEU A 7 49.10 7.39 -2.87
N ALA A 8 49.26 8.69 -3.14
CA ALA A 8 48.23 9.70 -2.92
C ALA A 8 47.01 9.55 -3.85
N THR A 9 47.21 9.06 -5.08
CA THR A 9 46.09 8.80 -6.02
C THR A 9 45.28 7.58 -5.61
N MET A 10 45.91 6.55 -5.06
CA MET A 10 45.23 5.32 -4.64
C MET A 10 44.37 5.53 -3.39
N THR A 11 44.81 6.37 -2.45
CA THR A 11 44.00 6.73 -1.26
C THR A 11 42.77 7.56 -1.62
N LEU A 12 42.86 8.42 -2.64
CA LEU A 12 41.73 9.23 -3.12
C LEU A 12 40.65 8.37 -3.80
N VAL A 13 41.05 7.34 -4.56
CA VAL A 13 40.12 6.42 -5.22
C VAL A 13 39.39 5.55 -4.19
N ILE A 14 40.06 5.07 -3.14
CA ILE A 14 39.41 4.28 -2.07
C ILE A 14 38.44 5.15 -1.25
N GLY A 15 38.76 6.44 -1.04
CA GLY A 15 37.85 7.40 -0.38
C GLY A 15 36.56 7.65 -1.17
N LEU A 16 36.62 7.67 -2.51
CA LEU A 16 35.45 7.89 -3.37
C LEU A 16 34.48 6.68 -3.40
N PHE A 17 34.97 5.46 -3.19
CA PHE A 17 34.11 4.27 -3.07
C PHE A 17 33.40 4.17 -1.71
N ALA A 18 33.94 4.78 -0.64
CA ALA A 18 33.35 4.73 0.69
C ALA A 18 32.12 5.64 0.86
N VAL A 19 31.95 6.66 0.02
CA VAL A 19 30.81 7.60 0.09
C VAL A 19 29.58 7.07 -0.68
N GLY A 20 29.73 6.04 -1.51
CA GLY A 20 28.64 5.49 -2.34
C GLY A 20 27.65 4.58 -1.61
N MET A 21 27.85 4.28 -0.31
CA MET A 21 26.96 3.42 0.48
C MET A 21 26.07 4.18 1.46
N ALA A 22 25.96 5.51 1.33
CA ALA A 22 24.78 6.19 1.82
C ALA A 22 23.59 5.64 1.01
N ARG A 23 22.97 4.57 1.51
CA ARG A 23 21.71 4.03 1.00
C ARG A 23 20.82 5.25 0.79
N ALA A 24 20.46 5.52 -0.46
CA ALA A 24 19.40 6.47 -0.74
C ALA A 24 18.23 6.01 0.14
N GLU A 25 17.86 6.84 1.12
CA GLU A 25 16.70 6.58 1.97
C GLU A 25 15.56 6.36 0.98
N GLU A 26 15.08 5.11 0.88
CA GLU A 26 14.01 4.81 -0.05
C GLU A 26 12.85 5.68 0.41
N ASN A 27 12.46 6.66 -0.41
CA ASN A 27 11.33 7.55 -0.15
C ASN A 27 10.02 6.74 -0.22
N ILE A 28 9.84 5.83 0.73
CA ILE A 28 8.67 4.95 0.84
C ILE A 28 7.54 5.80 1.41
N PRO A 29 6.40 5.94 0.70
CA PRO A 29 5.27 6.69 1.20
C PRO A 29 4.76 6.12 2.53
N SER A 30 4.48 7.01 3.48
CA SER A 30 3.80 6.64 4.72
C SER A 30 2.30 6.51 4.48
N LEU A 31 1.78 5.31 4.74
CA LEU A 31 0.36 4.98 4.63
C LEU A 31 -0.39 5.07 5.97
N LEU A 32 0.32 5.36 7.06
CA LEU A 32 -0.24 5.47 8.41
C LEU A 32 -1.46 6.39 8.46
N GLY A 33 -2.43 6.01 9.28
CA GLY A 33 -3.67 6.75 9.52
C GLY A 33 -4.91 6.06 8.98
N THR A 34 -6.02 6.79 8.97
CA THR A 34 -7.33 6.27 8.58
C THR A 34 -7.69 6.71 7.17
N TRP A 35 -8.21 5.77 6.39
CA TRP A 35 -8.67 5.95 5.04
C TRP A 35 -10.13 5.52 4.92
N GLU A 36 -10.89 6.19 4.08
CA GLU A 36 -12.25 5.81 3.72
C GLU A 36 -12.25 5.17 2.33
N ILE A 37 -12.85 3.99 2.19
CA ILE A 37 -13.14 3.43 0.87
C ILE A 37 -14.41 4.07 0.33
N LEU A 38 -14.28 4.73 -0.81
CA LEU A 38 -15.40 5.15 -1.63
C LEU A 38 -15.69 4.05 -2.65
N THR A 39 -16.91 3.50 -2.62
CA THR A 39 -17.42 2.53 -3.60
C THR A 39 -18.60 3.06 -4.42
N GLU A 40 -19.12 4.25 -4.07
CA GLU A 40 -20.28 4.83 -4.74
C GLU A 40 -19.98 5.09 -6.22
N GLY A 41 -20.83 4.54 -7.10
CA GLY A 41 -20.68 4.65 -8.55
C GLY A 41 -19.56 3.80 -9.16
N LEU A 42 -18.84 3.00 -8.37
CA LEU A 42 -17.75 2.14 -8.86
C LEU A 42 -18.27 0.77 -9.30
N HIS A 43 -17.54 0.15 -10.24
CA HIS A 43 -17.91 -1.14 -10.81
C HIS A 43 -17.56 -2.29 -9.85
N GLN A 44 -18.57 -3.08 -9.48
CA GLN A 44 -18.41 -4.41 -8.92
C GLN A 44 -18.95 -5.45 -9.91
N HIS A 45 -18.35 -6.64 -9.90
CA HIS A 45 -18.94 -7.85 -10.42
C HIS A 45 -18.71 -9.02 -9.46
N SER A 46 -19.72 -9.86 -9.22
CA SER A 46 -19.57 -11.13 -8.49
C SER A 46 -20.18 -12.30 -9.27
N SER A 47 -19.69 -13.51 -9.02
CA SER A 47 -20.25 -14.74 -9.61
C SER A 47 -21.70 -14.99 -9.21
N GLU A 48 -22.08 -14.63 -7.98
CA GLU A 48 -23.42 -14.90 -7.42
C GLU A 48 -24.47 -13.87 -7.86
N THR A 49 -24.06 -12.60 -8.03
CA THR A 49 -25.00 -11.49 -8.16
C THR A 49 -24.79 -10.61 -9.38
N GLY A 50 -23.78 -10.89 -10.21
CA GLY A 50 -23.43 -10.07 -11.36
C GLY A 50 -23.00 -8.65 -10.96
N HIS A 51 -23.35 -7.67 -11.79
CA HIS A 51 -23.05 -6.27 -11.53
C HIS A 51 -23.94 -5.66 -10.44
N LYS A 52 -23.33 -5.03 -9.44
CA LYS A 52 -24.02 -4.30 -8.37
C LYS A 52 -23.29 -3.00 -8.04
N ALA A 53 -24.04 -2.04 -7.52
CA ALA A 53 -23.47 -0.89 -6.82
C ALA A 53 -23.29 -1.25 -5.33
N ILE A 54 -22.17 -0.84 -4.74
CA ILE A 54 -21.92 -0.99 -3.29
C ILE A 54 -22.10 0.37 -2.64
N TYR A 55 -22.92 0.39 -1.58
CA TYR A 55 -23.15 1.54 -0.72
C TYR A 55 -22.72 1.22 0.71
N GLU A 56 -21.49 0.76 0.87
CA GLU A 56 -20.93 0.40 2.17
C GLU A 56 -19.84 1.38 2.54
N ARG A 57 -19.94 1.95 3.74
CA ARG A 57 -18.85 2.74 4.31
C ARG A 57 -17.85 1.78 4.95
N ILE A 58 -16.63 1.77 4.42
CA ILE A 58 -15.52 0.97 4.95
C ILE A 58 -14.39 1.93 5.30
N LEU A 59 -13.91 1.86 6.55
CA LEU A 59 -12.69 2.53 6.96
C LEU A 59 -11.53 1.54 6.93
N ILE A 60 -10.38 1.98 6.46
CA ILE A 60 -9.11 1.26 6.52
C ILE A 60 -8.21 2.01 7.49
N VAL A 61 -7.85 1.37 8.58
CA VAL A 61 -6.96 1.94 9.59
C VAL A 61 -5.59 1.29 9.41
N VAL A 62 -4.59 2.06 8.99
CA VAL A 62 -3.20 1.61 8.93
C VAL A 62 -2.52 2.00 10.24
N GLU A 63 -2.29 1.00 11.08
CA GLU A 63 -1.83 1.17 12.47
C GLU A 63 -0.31 1.25 12.57
N GLY A 64 0.39 0.49 11.73
CA GLY A 64 1.85 0.40 11.76
C GLY A 64 2.44 0.19 10.37
N GLN A 65 3.63 0.77 10.16
CA GLN A 65 4.42 0.61 8.96
C GLN A 65 5.90 0.58 9.32
N GLU A 66 6.59 -0.48 8.90
CA GLU A 66 8.04 -0.66 9.06
C GLU A 66 8.66 -0.81 7.67
N GLY A 67 9.30 0.26 7.21
CA GLY A 67 9.78 0.36 5.83
C GLY A 67 8.63 0.16 4.84
N ARG A 68 8.71 -0.91 4.05
CA ARG A 68 7.75 -1.25 2.99
C ARG A 68 6.55 -2.06 3.48
N ALA A 69 6.64 -2.69 4.65
CA ALA A 69 5.56 -3.51 5.18
C ALA A 69 4.65 -2.68 6.10
N PHE A 70 3.34 -2.91 6.03
CA PHE A 70 2.37 -2.24 6.88
C PHE A 70 1.23 -3.19 7.28
N PHE A 71 0.50 -2.85 8.33
CA PHE A 71 -0.62 -3.62 8.83
C PHE A 71 -1.70 -2.73 9.45
N GLY A 72 -2.88 -3.32 9.66
CA GLY A 72 -3.97 -2.69 10.38
C GLY A 72 -5.28 -3.45 10.22
N HIS A 73 -6.40 -2.74 10.21
CA HIS A 73 -7.72 -3.35 10.11
C HIS A 73 -8.73 -2.51 9.32
N LYS A 74 -9.76 -3.19 8.83
CA LYS A 74 -10.92 -2.58 8.18
C LYS A 74 -12.09 -2.52 9.15
N GLU A 75 -12.80 -1.40 9.17
CA GLU A 75 -14.04 -1.23 9.90
C GLU A 75 -15.18 -1.06 8.90
N LYS A 76 -16.09 -2.04 8.84
CA LYS A 76 -17.27 -1.96 7.98
C LYS A 76 -18.46 -1.47 8.79
N PHE A 77 -19.20 -0.53 8.21
CA PHE A 77 -20.38 0.05 8.84
C PHE A 77 -21.65 -0.25 8.03
N ILE A 78 -22.70 -0.71 8.73
CA ILE A 78 -24.07 -0.81 8.22
C ILE A 78 -24.95 0.04 9.15
N ASP A 79 -25.73 0.97 8.59
CA ASP A 79 -26.60 1.88 9.35
C ASP A 79 -25.87 2.59 10.53
N LYS A 80 -24.64 3.05 10.27
CA LYS A 80 -23.74 3.71 11.24
C LYS A 80 -23.25 2.84 12.41
N LYS A 81 -23.54 1.54 12.42
CA LYS A 81 -22.97 0.59 13.39
C LYS A 81 -21.81 -0.16 12.76
N MET A 82 -20.70 -0.28 13.49
CA MET A 82 -19.61 -1.16 13.09
C MET A 82 -20.12 -2.62 13.14
N VAL A 83 -20.00 -3.33 12.03
CA VAL A 83 -20.48 -4.72 11.91
C VAL A 83 -19.34 -5.73 11.69
N GLN A 84 -18.16 -5.26 11.30
CA GLN A 84 -17.01 -6.11 11.05
C GLN A 84 -15.72 -5.35 11.33
N ASN A 85 -14.77 -6.05 11.94
CA ASN A 85 -13.37 -5.64 12.07
C ASN A 85 -12.51 -6.76 11.46
N GLU A 86 -11.89 -6.50 10.30
CA GLU A 86 -11.06 -7.47 9.59
C GLU A 86 -9.62 -6.98 9.55
N LYS A 87 -8.67 -7.78 10.02
CA LYS A 87 -7.25 -7.45 9.96
C LYS A 87 -6.68 -7.64 8.55
N PHE A 88 -5.65 -6.88 8.21
CA PHE A 88 -4.93 -7.03 6.96
C PHE A 88 -3.42 -6.82 7.13
N SER A 89 -2.67 -7.25 6.14
CA SER A 89 -1.25 -6.93 5.98
C SER A 89 -0.97 -6.48 4.55
N GLY A 90 -0.03 -5.57 4.36
CA GLY A 90 0.29 -5.06 3.04
C GLY A 90 1.75 -4.69 2.88
N VAL A 91 2.13 -4.48 1.62
CA VAL A 91 3.45 -4.02 1.22
C VAL A 91 3.36 -2.90 0.20
N VAL A 92 4.24 -1.91 0.33
CA VAL A 92 4.55 -0.93 -0.71
C VAL A 92 5.63 -1.54 -1.60
N TYR A 93 5.28 -1.77 -2.86
CA TYR A 93 6.17 -2.37 -3.84
C TYR A 93 7.37 -1.46 -4.15
N TRP A 94 8.39 -2.03 -4.79
CA TRP A 94 9.69 -1.37 -5.03
C TRP A 94 9.60 -0.07 -5.84
N ASP A 95 8.51 0.14 -6.57
CA ASP A 95 8.25 1.37 -7.33
C ASP A 95 7.70 2.53 -6.49
N ASN A 96 7.49 2.32 -5.18
CA ASN A 96 6.92 3.28 -4.23
C ASN A 96 5.53 3.79 -4.62
N LYS A 97 4.82 3.07 -5.49
CA LYS A 97 3.50 3.45 -6.00
C LYS A 97 2.51 2.31 -5.87
N THR A 98 2.90 1.09 -6.18
CA THR A 98 2.01 -0.06 -6.08
C THR A 98 1.96 -0.56 -4.65
N ILE A 99 0.76 -0.93 -4.19
CA ILE A 99 0.55 -1.64 -2.96
C ILE A 99 -0.16 -2.97 -3.21
N TYR A 100 0.22 -3.97 -2.43
CA TYR A 100 -0.49 -5.23 -2.29
C TYR A 100 -0.99 -5.33 -0.87
N VAL A 101 -2.25 -5.70 -0.69
CA VAL A 101 -2.85 -5.88 0.64
C VAL A 101 -3.55 -7.23 0.65
N VAL A 102 -3.25 -8.06 1.63
CA VAL A 102 -3.97 -9.32 1.89
C VAL A 102 -4.79 -9.17 3.14
N ASP A 103 -6.05 -9.56 3.02
CA ASP A 103 -6.96 -9.59 4.14
C ASP A 103 -6.81 -10.91 4.89
N HIS A 104 -6.87 -10.88 6.22
CA HIS A 104 -6.60 -12.08 7.04
C HIS A 104 -7.75 -13.09 7.00
N ASP A 105 -8.95 -12.68 6.61
CA ASP A 105 -10.09 -13.59 6.40
C ASP A 105 -10.21 -13.94 4.91
N LYS A 106 -10.53 -12.97 4.04
CA LYS A 106 -10.66 -13.25 2.61
C LYS A 106 -10.44 -12.04 1.71
N GLY A 107 -9.63 -12.27 0.68
CA GLY A 107 -9.44 -11.34 -0.42
C GLY A 107 -8.11 -10.63 -0.40
N PHE A 108 -7.82 -9.95 -1.49
CA PHE A 108 -6.61 -9.18 -1.67
C PHE A 108 -6.88 -7.95 -2.50
N ASN A 109 -6.06 -6.92 -2.31
CA ASN A 109 -6.13 -5.67 -3.03
C ASN A 109 -4.84 -5.47 -3.83
N HIS A 110 -5.00 -5.03 -5.07
CA HIS A 110 -3.91 -4.51 -5.89
C HIS A 110 -4.26 -3.06 -6.23
N ALA A 111 -3.44 -2.14 -5.77
CA ALA A 111 -3.72 -0.71 -5.89
C ALA A 111 -2.47 0.13 -6.13
N THR A 112 -2.69 1.37 -6.55
CA THR A 112 -1.69 2.39 -6.85
C THR A 112 -1.92 3.60 -5.96
N ILE A 113 -0.86 4.10 -5.34
CA ILE A 113 -0.80 5.37 -4.62
C ILE A 113 -0.76 6.49 -5.67
N GLU A 114 -1.89 7.18 -5.83
CA GLU A 114 -2.01 8.30 -6.77
C GLU A 114 -1.51 9.60 -6.14
N SER A 115 -1.70 9.75 -4.82
CA SER A 115 -1.23 10.90 -4.05
C SER A 115 -1.13 10.56 -2.55
N PRO A 116 -0.59 11.44 -1.70
CA PRO A 116 -0.55 11.23 -0.25
C PRO A 116 -1.93 11.04 0.42
N THR A 117 -3.01 11.37 -0.27
CA THR A 117 -4.39 11.28 0.24
C THR A 117 -5.31 10.40 -0.60
N GLU A 118 -4.78 9.72 -1.63
CA GLU A 118 -5.58 8.92 -2.54
C GLU A 118 -4.84 7.67 -3.04
N ILE A 119 -5.50 6.53 -2.92
CA ILE A 119 -5.07 5.24 -3.47
C ILE A 119 -6.21 4.68 -4.31
N ARG A 120 -5.91 4.13 -5.50
CA ARG A 120 -6.91 3.54 -6.40
C ARG A 120 -6.54 2.12 -6.76
N GLY A 121 -7.52 1.25 -6.88
CA GLY A 121 -7.22 -0.14 -7.23
C GLY A 121 -8.44 -1.02 -7.29
N VAL A 122 -8.16 -2.30 -7.11
CA VAL A 122 -9.15 -3.38 -7.14
C VAL A 122 -9.02 -4.24 -5.90
N HIS A 123 -10.17 -4.56 -5.30
CA HIS A 123 -10.31 -5.66 -4.37
C HIS A 123 -10.77 -6.90 -5.12
N MET A 124 -10.17 -8.04 -4.82
CA MET A 124 -10.46 -9.32 -5.44
C MET A 124 -10.65 -10.39 -4.38
N GLU A 125 -11.68 -11.20 -4.56
CA GLU A 125 -11.90 -12.43 -3.83
C GLU A 125 -11.99 -13.58 -4.80
N GLU A 126 -11.38 -14.70 -4.46
CA GLU A 126 -11.44 -15.94 -5.24
C GLU A 126 -12.51 -16.92 -4.71
N GLY A 127 -12.66 -18.05 -5.40
CA GLY A 127 -13.56 -19.15 -5.05
C GLY A 127 -14.96 -19.05 -5.65
N ILE A 128 -15.90 -19.83 -5.11
CA ILE A 128 -17.28 -19.93 -5.62
C ILE A 128 -18.00 -18.57 -5.56
N LYS A 129 -17.65 -17.75 -4.57
CA LYS A 129 -18.15 -16.38 -4.39
C LYS A 129 -17.18 -15.34 -4.93
N ALA A 130 -16.50 -15.65 -6.05
CA ALA A 130 -15.52 -14.75 -6.63
C ALA A 130 -16.12 -13.37 -6.91
N ARG A 131 -15.36 -12.34 -6.58
CA ARG A 131 -15.80 -10.95 -6.71
C ARG A 131 -14.63 -10.04 -7.03
N ILE A 132 -14.88 -9.03 -7.84
CA ILE A 132 -13.97 -7.92 -8.08
C ILE A 132 -14.70 -6.60 -7.87
N VAL A 133 -14.02 -5.64 -7.23
CA VAL A 133 -14.56 -4.32 -6.89
C VAL A 133 -13.51 -3.26 -7.17
N LEU A 134 -13.84 -2.24 -7.95
CA LEU A 134 -13.01 -1.02 -8.03
C LEU A 134 -13.18 -0.22 -6.73
N LEU A 135 -12.06 0.30 -6.21
CA LEU A 135 -12.03 1.04 -4.97
C LEU A 135 -11.15 2.28 -5.05
N ILE A 136 -11.53 3.28 -4.27
CA ILE A 136 -10.74 4.49 -4.04
C ILE A 136 -10.61 4.66 -2.53
N TRP A 137 -9.39 4.62 -2.00
CA TRP A 137 -9.13 4.97 -0.60
C TRP A 137 -8.81 6.45 -0.52
N LYS A 138 -9.54 7.18 0.31
CA LYS A 138 -9.33 8.59 0.59
C LYS A 138 -8.87 8.76 2.02
N LYS A 139 -7.72 9.41 2.22
CA LYS A 139 -7.21 9.65 3.57
C LYS A 139 -8.13 10.61 4.31
N ILE A 140 -8.58 10.23 5.50
CA ILE A 140 -9.36 11.09 6.38
C ILE A 140 -8.36 11.93 7.19
N LYS A 141 -8.66 13.22 7.34
CA LYS A 141 -7.87 14.14 8.17
C LYS A 141 -8.05 13.86 9.66
#